data_AF-A0A383C651-F1
#
_entry.id   AF-A0A383C651-F1
#
_cell.length_a   1.000
_cell.length_b   1.000
_cell.length_c   1.000
_cell.angle_alpha   90.00
_cell.angle_beta   90.00
_cell.angle_gamma   90.00
#
_symmetry.space_group_name_H-M   'P 1'
#
loop_
_entity.id
_entity.type
_entity.pdbx_description
1 polymer ?
#
loop_
_entity_poly.entity_id
_entity_poly.type
_entity_poly.pdbx_seq_one_letter_code
_entity_poly.pdbx_strand_id
1 'polypeptide(L)'
;MTGNVSINADLNFVEKLIGSGSVDLKTCYQCSTCTVVCPLTPSDLPFPRKEMLAAQWGLKDRLVKNMDLWLCHNCSDCTDQCPRGAKPSDVMSALRNQTIEHYSFPSFISKAAKTFNGNLILFLIPIFIIGLAIYMLNVGNNFAFMDSKPIVYANMM
;
A
#
# COMPACT_ATOMS: atom_id res chain seq x y z
N MET A 1 34.38 -9.25 1.21
CA MET A 1 33.69 -7.96 1.39
C MET A 1 33.99 -7.46 2.80
N THR A 2 35.14 -6.80 3.00
CA THR A 2 35.61 -6.31 4.31
C THR A 2 35.72 -4.80 4.24
N GLY A 3 34.57 -4.14 4.09
CA GLY A 3 34.44 -2.69 4.24
C GLY A 3 33.55 -2.41 5.44
N ASN A 4 33.86 -1.36 6.19
CA ASN A 4 32.98 -0.89 7.26
C ASN A 4 31.66 -0.42 6.63
N VAL A 5 30.58 -1.18 6.83
CA VAL A 5 29.23 -0.79 6.44
C VAL A 5 28.62 -0.03 7.63
N SER A 6 28.51 1.29 7.51
CA SER A 6 27.72 2.07 8.45
C SER A 6 26.23 1.82 8.20
N ILE A 7 25.57 1.17 9.15
CA ILE A 7 24.12 0.99 9.11
C ILE A 7 23.48 2.26 9.68
N ASN A 8 22.88 3.08 8.82
CA ASN A 8 22.09 4.22 9.25
C ASN A 8 20.66 3.74 9.54
N ALA A 9 20.33 3.60 10.82
CA ALA A 9 19.01 3.17 11.28
C ALA A 9 18.09 4.40 11.49
N ASP A 10 17.00 4.47 10.73
CA ASP A 10 15.99 5.54 10.88
C ASP A 10 14.90 5.11 11.88
N LEU A 11 15.00 5.59 13.13
CA LEU A 11 14.02 5.28 14.17
C LEU A 11 12.64 5.90 13.90
N ASN A 12 12.58 7.07 13.27
CA ASN A 12 11.31 7.72 12.92
C ASN A 12 10.55 6.87 11.89
N PHE A 13 11.27 6.23 10.97
CA PHE A 13 10.67 5.29 10.04
C PHE A 13 10.08 4.06 10.74
N VAL A 14 10.78 3.51 11.74
CA VAL A 14 10.26 2.38 12.55
C VAL A 14 9.01 2.79 13.32
N GLU A 15 9.02 3.95 13.97
CA GLU A 15 7.85 4.47 14.69
C GLU A 15 6.66 4.68 13.74
N LYS A 16 6.91 5.23 12.55
CA LYS A 16 5.87 5.41 11.53
C LYS A 16 5.28 4.09 11.04
N LEU A 17 6.10 3.04 10.90
CA LEU A 17 5.60 1.70 10.56
C LEU A 17 4.67 1.17 11.66
N ILE A 18 5.10 1.25 12.93
CA ILE A 18 4.30 0.84 14.09
C ILE A 18 2.97 1.59 14.12
N GLY A 19 2.99 2.91 13.94
CA GLY A 19 1.78 3.73 13.86
C GLY A 19 0.90 3.47 12.63
N SER A 20 1.43 2.80 11.60
CA SER A 20 0.69 2.41 10.38
C SER A 20 0.10 0.99 10.45
N GLY A 21 0.12 0.35 11.62
CA GLY A 21 -0.49 -0.97 11.85
C GLY A 21 0.51 -2.09 12.15
N SER A 22 1.83 -1.87 12.07
CA SER A 22 2.83 -2.91 12.36
C SER A 22 3.23 -2.97 13.85
N VAL A 23 2.26 -2.99 14.75
CA VAL A 23 2.46 -2.86 16.21
C VAL A 23 3.39 -3.96 16.75
N ASP A 24 3.22 -5.18 16.24
CA ASP A 24 3.95 -6.36 16.72
C ASP A 24 5.31 -6.58 16.04
N LEU A 25 5.79 -5.63 15.22
CA LEU A 25 7.03 -5.74 14.42
C LEU A 25 8.25 -6.16 15.26
N LYS A 26 8.42 -5.58 16.45
CA LYS A 26 9.58 -5.80 17.33
C LYS A 26 9.58 -7.15 18.04
N THR A 27 8.51 -7.94 17.94
CA THR A 27 8.46 -9.30 18.50
C THR A 27 9.16 -10.33 17.62
N CYS A 28 9.48 -9.98 16.36
CA CYS A 28 10.07 -10.88 15.38
C CYS A 28 11.52 -11.26 15.72
N TYR A 29 11.72 -12.48 16.18
CA TYR A 29 13.03 -13.08 16.45
C TYR A 29 13.68 -13.84 15.27
N GLN A 30 13.18 -13.65 14.04
CA GLN A 30 13.80 -14.22 12.82
C GLN A 30 13.88 -15.76 12.76
N CYS A 31 12.77 -16.47 12.98
CA CYS A 31 12.72 -17.95 12.87
C CYS A 31 12.55 -18.53 11.45
N SER A 32 12.20 -17.71 10.45
CA SER A 32 11.87 -18.14 9.08
C SER A 32 10.55 -18.86 8.82
N THR A 33 9.66 -19.07 9.80
CA THR A 33 8.34 -19.71 9.54
C THR A 33 7.55 -19.00 8.44
N CYS A 34 7.54 -17.66 8.44
CA CYS A 34 6.89 -16.85 7.42
C CYS A 34 7.42 -17.08 6.00
N THR A 35 8.71 -17.45 5.88
CA THR A 35 9.35 -17.72 4.60
C THR A 35 9.01 -19.10 4.07
N VAL A 36 8.93 -20.09 4.96
CA VAL A 36 8.59 -21.48 4.58
C VAL A 36 7.12 -21.61 4.19
N VAL A 37 6.21 -20.91 4.88
CA VAL A 37 4.78 -20.99 4.58
C VAL A 37 4.38 -20.21 3.33
N CYS A 38 5.13 -19.16 2.97
CA CYS A 38 4.74 -18.31 1.85
C CYS A 38 5.05 -18.99 0.50
N PRO A 39 4.06 -19.25 -0.36
CA PRO A 39 4.28 -19.91 -1.65
C PRO A 39 4.98 -18.99 -2.68
N LEU A 40 5.07 -17.70 -2.39
CA LEU A 40 5.68 -16.68 -3.27
C LEU A 40 7.15 -16.44 -2.93
N THR A 41 7.68 -17.13 -1.91
CA THR A 41 9.09 -17.00 -1.52
C THR A 41 10.01 -17.47 -2.66
N PRO A 42 10.90 -16.61 -3.18
CA PRO A 42 11.89 -17.01 -4.17
C PRO A 42 12.92 -17.99 -3.58
N SER A 43 13.48 -18.88 -4.41
CA SER A 43 14.46 -19.88 -3.96
C SER A 43 15.77 -19.29 -3.45
N ASP A 44 16.13 -18.09 -3.92
CA ASP A 44 17.40 -17.40 -3.66
C ASP A 44 17.31 -16.40 -2.51
N LEU A 45 16.11 -16.01 -2.07
CA LEU A 45 15.90 -14.89 -1.15
C LEU A 45 14.81 -15.16 -0.09
N PRO A 46 15.11 -14.97 1.21
CA PRO A 46 14.17 -15.29 2.28
C PRO A 46 13.12 -14.19 2.50
N PHE A 47 12.03 -14.26 1.72
CA PHE A 47 10.84 -13.40 1.81
C PHE A 47 9.80 -14.00 2.76
N PRO A 48 9.01 -13.25 3.57
CA PRO A 48 9.18 -11.84 3.93
C PRO A 48 10.14 -11.64 5.12
N ARG A 49 10.92 -12.66 5.52
CA ARG A 49 11.77 -12.61 6.73
C ARG A 49 12.81 -11.48 6.67
N LYS A 50 13.46 -11.28 5.51
CA LYS A 50 14.48 -10.23 5.35
C LYS A 50 13.88 -8.83 5.45
N GLU A 51 12.64 -8.64 4.98
CA GLU A 51 11.88 -7.39 5.11
C GLU A 51 11.56 -7.12 6.58
N MET A 52 11.13 -8.15 7.33
CA MET A 52 10.92 -8.03 8.78
C MET A 52 12.19 -7.59 9.51
N LEU A 53 13.36 -8.11 9.14
CA LEU A 53 14.63 -7.71 9.74
C LEU A 53 14.98 -6.25 9.40
N ALA A 54 14.93 -5.90 8.12
CA ALA A 54 15.23 -4.55 7.66
C ALA A 54 14.27 -3.52 8.26
N ALA A 55 12.99 -3.88 8.45
CA ALA A 55 11.99 -3.03 9.09
C ALA A 55 12.30 -2.83 10.58
N GLN A 56 12.70 -3.88 11.30
CA GLN A 56 13.13 -3.76 12.69
C GLN A 56 14.34 -2.85 12.87
N TRP A 57 15.27 -2.84 11.90
CA TRP A 57 16.47 -1.99 11.91
C TRP A 57 16.26 -0.60 11.32
N GLY A 58 15.05 -0.28 10.82
CA GLY A 58 14.77 1.04 10.25
C GLY A 58 15.52 1.32 8.95
N LEU A 59 15.82 0.30 8.14
CA LEU A 59 16.55 0.45 6.87
C LEU A 59 15.64 0.96 5.75
N LYS A 60 15.12 2.18 5.91
CA LYS A 60 14.13 2.79 5.03
C LYS A 60 14.52 2.70 3.55
N ASP A 61 15.71 3.16 3.19
CA ASP A 61 16.16 3.20 1.79
C ASP A 61 16.26 1.82 1.14
N ARG A 62 16.58 0.80 1.94
CA ARG A 62 16.60 -0.59 1.49
C ARG A 62 15.20 -1.13 1.24
N LEU A 63 14.24 -0.74 2.08
CA LEU A 63 12.86 -1.23 2.01
C LEU A 63 12.06 -0.55 0.91
N VAL A 64 12.13 0.78 0.79
CA VAL A 64 11.33 1.50 -0.22
C VAL A 64 11.75 1.12 -1.65
N LYS A 65 13.02 0.73 -1.85
CA LYS A 65 13.54 0.26 -3.15
C LYS A 65 13.36 -1.25 -3.37
N ASN A 66 12.80 -1.98 -2.41
CA ASN A 66 12.66 -3.43 -2.50
C ASN A 66 11.40 -3.83 -3.29
N MET A 67 11.60 -4.53 -4.41
CA MET A 67 10.50 -5.05 -5.24
C MET A 67 9.72 -6.18 -4.58
N ASP A 68 10.30 -6.91 -3.63
CA ASP A 68 9.63 -8.01 -2.94
C ASP A 68 8.40 -7.53 -2.16
N LEU A 69 8.35 -6.25 -1.80
CA LEU A 69 7.16 -5.64 -1.21
C LEU A 69 5.93 -5.88 -2.08
N TRP A 70 6.06 -5.96 -3.40
CA TRP A 70 4.95 -6.15 -4.34
C TRP A 70 4.61 -7.61 -4.63
N LEU A 71 5.45 -8.57 -4.18
CA LEU A 71 5.12 -10.00 -4.25
C LEU A 71 4.00 -10.38 -3.28
N CYS A 72 3.92 -9.74 -2.10
CA CYS A 72 2.95 -10.10 -1.07
C CYS A 72 1.48 -10.01 -1.56
N HIS A 73 0.68 -11.06 -1.48
CA HIS A 73 -0.77 -10.95 -1.76
C HIS A 73 -1.60 -10.62 -0.52
N ASN A 74 -0.93 -10.40 0.62
CA ASN A 74 -1.57 -10.09 1.90
C ASN A 74 -2.63 -11.16 2.29
N CYS A 75 -2.33 -12.44 2.02
CA CYS A 75 -3.16 -13.60 2.38
C CYS A 75 -3.11 -13.96 3.88
N SER A 76 -2.17 -13.37 4.63
CA SER A 76 -2.02 -13.54 6.08
C SER A 76 -1.57 -14.93 6.60
N ASP A 77 -1.30 -15.93 5.76
CA ASP A 77 -0.77 -17.22 6.22
C ASP A 77 0.50 -17.09 7.09
N CYS A 78 1.38 -16.15 6.72
CA CYS A 78 2.60 -15.88 7.47
C CYS A 78 2.36 -15.22 8.84
N THR A 79 1.21 -14.56 9.01
CA THR A 79 0.75 -14.01 10.29
C THR A 79 0.18 -15.12 11.15
N ASP A 80 -0.70 -15.96 10.61
CA ASP A 80 -1.38 -17.03 11.34
C ASP A 80 -0.39 -18.10 11.83
N GLN A 81 0.61 -18.43 11.02
CA GLN A 81 1.66 -19.39 11.39
C GLN A 81 2.79 -18.77 12.22
N CYS A 82 2.74 -17.48 12.56
CA CYS A 82 3.84 -16.84 13.29
C CYS A 82 3.85 -17.29 14.77
N PRO A 83 4.86 -18.03 15.25
CA PRO A 83 4.89 -18.53 16.62
C PRO A 83 5.06 -17.43 17.69
N ARG A 84 5.44 -16.22 17.27
CA ARG A 84 5.63 -15.05 18.15
C ARG A 84 4.55 -13.97 17.97
N GLY A 85 3.63 -14.14 17.03
CA GLY A 85 2.61 -13.13 16.73
C GLY A 85 3.16 -11.84 16.13
N ALA A 86 4.25 -11.89 15.36
CA ALA A 86 4.88 -10.69 14.77
C ALA A 86 4.16 -10.09 13.55
N LYS A 87 3.03 -10.70 13.16
CA LYS A 87 2.13 -10.29 12.07
C LYS A 87 2.84 -9.77 10.79
N PRO A 88 3.64 -10.61 10.09
CA PRO A 88 4.41 -10.15 8.94
C PRO A 88 3.53 -9.55 7.83
N SER A 89 2.29 -10.01 7.66
CA SER A 89 1.37 -9.43 6.66
C SER A 89 1.08 -7.94 6.92
N ASP A 90 0.87 -7.56 8.19
CA ASP A 90 0.61 -6.17 8.58
C ASP A 90 1.85 -5.31 8.35
N VAL A 91 3.04 -5.85 8.64
CA VAL A 91 4.31 -5.18 8.34
C VAL A 91 4.47 -4.94 6.84
N MET A 92 4.16 -5.93 6.00
CA MET A 92 4.23 -5.79 4.54
C MET A 92 3.24 -4.73 4.02
N SER A 93 2.02 -4.69 4.55
CA SER A 93 1.03 -3.66 4.25
C SER A 93 1.49 -2.26 4.68
N ALA A 94 2.03 -2.12 5.88
CA ALA A 94 2.59 -0.86 6.37
C ALA A 94 3.76 -0.39 5.50
N LEU A 95 4.67 -1.29 5.12
CA LEU A 95 5.79 -1.00 4.23
C LEU A 95 5.33 -0.51 2.85
N ARG A 96 4.31 -1.16 2.24
CA ARG A 96 3.71 -0.68 0.99
C ARG A 96 3.18 0.73 1.10
N ASN A 97 2.47 1.04 2.18
CA ASN A 97 1.95 2.39 2.44
C ASN A 97 3.08 3.44 2.56
N GLN A 98 4.24 3.07 3.11
CA GLN A 98 5.40 3.96 3.15
C GLN A 98 6.06 4.11 1.78
N THR A 99 6.18 3.03 1.02
CA THR A 99 6.74 3.05 -0.34
C THR A 99 5.88 3.88 -1.29
N ILE A 100 4.56 3.72 -1.25
CA ILE A 100 3.61 4.54 -2.03
C ILE A 100 3.79 6.02 -1.67
N GLU A 101 3.86 6.35 -0.38
CA GLU A 101 4.07 7.74 0.05
C GLU A 101 5.41 8.31 -0.41
N HIS A 102 6.47 7.50 -0.43
CA HIS A 102 7.81 7.89 -0.87
C HIS A 102 7.85 8.25 -2.36
N TYR A 103 7.16 7.48 -3.21
CA TYR A 103 7.15 7.68 -4.67
C TYR A 103 6.00 8.56 -5.19
N SER A 104 4.99 8.85 -4.36
CA SER A 104 3.87 9.71 -4.78
C SER A 104 4.33 11.16 -4.95
N PHE A 105 4.13 11.71 -6.14
CA PHE A 105 4.28 13.13 -6.42
C PHE A 105 2.95 13.72 -6.88
N PRO A 106 2.42 14.75 -6.19
CA PRO A 106 2.91 15.35 -4.95
C PRO A 106 2.70 14.48 -3.69
N SER A 107 3.64 14.53 -2.74
CA SER A 107 3.61 13.70 -1.51
C SER A 107 2.50 14.09 -0.52
N PHE A 108 1.89 15.27 -0.65
CA PHE A 108 0.76 15.65 0.18
C PHE A 108 -0.52 14.88 -0.19
N ILE A 109 -0.66 14.45 -1.45
CA ILE A 109 -1.85 13.71 -1.91
C ILE A 109 -1.90 12.34 -1.24
N SER A 110 -0.79 11.62 -1.22
CA SER A 110 -0.71 10.30 -0.59
C SER A 110 -0.90 10.36 0.93
N LYS A 111 -0.47 11.46 1.58
CA LYS A 111 -0.76 11.70 3.00
C LYS A 111 -2.24 12.00 3.23
N ALA A 112 -2.85 12.84 2.41
CA ALA A 112 -4.27 13.18 2.50
C ALA A 112 -5.16 11.93 2.30
N ALA A 113 -4.81 11.08 1.34
CA ALA A 113 -5.54 9.84 1.04
C ALA A 113 -5.59 8.83 2.21
N LYS A 114 -4.65 8.91 3.16
CA LYS A 114 -4.63 8.06 4.36
C LYS A 114 -5.57 8.54 5.47
N THR A 115 -6.14 9.73 5.34
CA THR A 115 -7.03 10.34 6.34
C THR A 115 -8.43 10.47 5.81
N PHE A 116 -9.45 10.31 6.66
CA PHE A 116 -10.85 10.43 6.25
C PHE A 116 -11.15 11.80 5.61
N ASN A 117 -10.77 12.89 6.28
CA ASN A 117 -11.02 14.25 5.80
C ASN A 117 -10.27 14.58 4.50
N GLY A 118 -9.00 14.14 4.39
CA GLY A 118 -8.22 14.34 3.18
C GLY A 118 -8.80 13.56 2.00
N ASN A 119 -9.24 12.33 2.23
CA ASN A 119 -9.87 11.50 1.21
C ASN A 119 -11.20 12.11 0.73
N LEU A 120 -12.02 12.65 1.66
CA LEU A 120 -13.25 13.35 1.31
C LEU A 120 -12.98 14.52 0.36
N ILE A 121 -11.97 15.35 0.66
CA ILE A 121 -11.59 16.47 -0.22
C ILE A 121 -11.11 15.96 -1.59
N LEU A 122 -10.28 14.91 -1.61
CA LEU A 122 -9.75 14.32 -2.84
C LEU A 122 -10.85 13.77 -3.76
N PHE A 123 -11.96 13.28 -3.22
CA PHE A 123 -13.12 12.84 -4.02
C PHE A 123 -14.04 13.99 -4.42
N LEU A 124 -14.27 14.97 -3.54
CA LEU A 124 -15.18 16.08 -3.82
C LEU A 124 -14.67 16.97 -4.96
N ILE A 125 -13.36 17.20 -5.07
CA ILE A 125 -12.77 18.01 -6.13
C ILE A 125 -13.11 17.48 -7.54
N PRO A 126 -12.78 16.23 -7.92
CA PRO A 126 -13.11 15.71 -9.25
C PRO A 126 -14.62 15.57 -9.45
N ILE A 127 -15.39 15.20 -8.42
CA ILE A 127 -16.86 15.16 -8.51
C ILE A 127 -17.41 16.53 -8.90
N PHE A 128 -16.94 17.59 -8.25
CA PHE A 128 -17.39 18.95 -8.53
C PHE A 128 -16.94 19.42 -9.92
N ILE A 129 -15.69 19.15 -10.31
CA ILE A 129 -15.16 19.50 -11.64
C ILE A 129 -15.94 18.79 -12.75
N ILE A 130 -16.14 17.48 -12.61
CA ILE A 130 -16.87 16.67 -13.60
C ILE A 130 -18.34 17.10 -13.64
N GLY A 131 -18.98 17.28 -12.48
CA GLY A 131 -20.36 17.76 -12.39
C GLY A 131 -20.55 19.14 -13.04
N LEU A 132 -19.65 20.07 -12.78
CA LEU A 132 -19.66 21.41 -13.39
C LEU A 132 -19.43 21.33 -14.91
N ALA A 133 -18.53 20.47 -15.38
CA ALA A 133 -18.31 20.25 -16.81
C ALA A 133 -19.57 19.70 -17.49
N ILE A 134 -20.21 18.69 -16.89
CA ILE A 134 -21.47 18.13 -17.39
C ILE A 134 -22.55 19.20 -17.44
N TYR A 135 -22.68 20.01 -16.38
CA TYR A 135 -23.65 21.11 -16.33
C TYR A 135 -23.41 22.12 -17.47
N MET A 136 -22.18 22.65 -17.59
CA MET A 136 -21.85 23.67 -18.60
C MET A 136 -22.06 23.17 -20.04
N LEU A 137 -21.75 21.89 -20.31
CA LEU A 137 -21.90 21.31 -21.64
C LEU A 137 -23.36 20.99 -22.02
N ASN A 138 -24.26 20.86 -21.05
CA ASN A 138 -25.62 20.34 -21.29
C ASN A 138 -26.76 21.27 -20.87
N VAL A 139 -26.46 22.41 -20.21
CA VAL A 139 -27.47 23.39 -19.79
C VAL A 139 -28.27 23.96 -20.98
N GLY A 140 -27.64 24.11 -22.15
CA GLY A 140 -28.33 24.61 -23.36
C GLY A 140 -29.26 23.60 -24.03
N ASN A 141 -29.07 22.29 -23.76
CA ASN A 141 -29.84 21.20 -24.36
C ASN A 141 -30.77 20.52 -23.34
N ASN A 142 -31.07 21.18 -22.20
CA ASN A 142 -31.89 20.64 -21.11
C ASN A 142 -31.50 19.21 -20.68
N PHE A 143 -30.20 18.88 -20.73
CA PHE A 143 -29.72 17.53 -20.39
C PHE A 143 -30.36 16.40 -21.21
N ALA A 144 -30.61 16.60 -22.51
CA ALA A 144 -31.23 15.63 -23.42
C ALA A 144 -30.60 14.23 -23.44
N PHE A 145 -29.35 14.06 -23.00
CA PHE A 145 -28.72 12.73 -22.84
C PHE A 145 -29.42 11.87 -21.79
N MET A 146 -30.10 12.47 -20.79
CA MET A 146 -30.85 11.73 -19.76
C MET A 146 -32.15 11.13 -20.29
N ASP A 147 -32.75 11.73 -21.32
CA ASP A 147 -34.00 11.27 -21.94
C ASP A 147 -33.76 10.31 -23.12
N SER A 148 -32.49 9.94 -23.37
CA SER A 148 -32.15 9.03 -24.45
C SER A 148 -32.75 7.64 -24.17
N LYS A 149 -33.62 7.18 -25.09
CA LYS A 149 -34.14 5.80 -25.04
C LYS A 149 -32.97 4.81 -25.14
N PRO A 150 -33.02 3.68 -24.42
CA PRO A 150 -31.96 2.68 -24.48
C PRO A 150 -31.75 2.27 -25.93
N ILE A 151 -30.49 2.29 -26.37
CA ILE A 151 -30.10 1.84 -27.70
C ILE A 151 -30.27 0.32 -27.71
N VAL A 152 -31.31 -0.17 -28.38
CA VAL A 152 -31.56 -1.60 -28.55
C VAL A 152 -30.62 -2.10 -29.64
N TYR A 153 -29.46 -2.65 -29.24
CA TYR A 153 -28.45 -3.15 -30.18
C TYR A 153 -28.85 -4.45 -30.88
N ALA A 154 -29.84 -5.19 -30.34
CA ALA A 154 -30.53 -6.28 -31.02
C ALA A 154 -31.87 -6.56 -30.31
N ASN A 155 -32.95 -6.73 -31.07
CA ASN A 155 -34.13 -7.44 -30.56
C ASN A 155 -33.71 -8.91 -30.46
N MET A 156 -33.31 -9.37 -29.28
CA MET A 156 -33.25 -10.82 -29.03
C MET A 156 -34.69 -11.32 -29.13
N MET A 157 -34.99 -12.01 -30.24
CA MET A 157 -36.15 -12.90 -30.34
C MET A 157 -35.98 -14.08 -29.40
#